data_AF-W1DQ93-F1
#
_entry.id   AF-W1DQ93-F1
#
_cell.length_a   1.000
_cell.length_b   1.000
_cell.length_c   1.000
_cell.angle_alpha   90.00
_cell.angle_beta   90.00
_cell.angle_gamma   90.00
#
_symmetry.space_group_name_H-M   'P 1'
#
loop_
_entity.id
_entity.type
_entity.pdbx_description
1 polymer ?
#
loop_
_entity_poly.entity_id
_entity_poly.type
_entity_poly.pdbx_seq_one_letter_code
_entity_poly.pdbx_strand_id
1 'polypeptide(L)' 'MMRGRALAGAGGDRDAQIFCTHLAAELVSIAGEYWLSDNIPAEFYGKAARLRLGESALAIQPLN' A
#
# COMPACT_ATOMS: atom_id res chain seq x y z
N MET A 1 6.51 12.08 -0.61
CA MET A 1 7.27 10.90 -0.15
C MET A 1 6.50 10.26 0.98
N MET A 2 6.06 9.01 0.83
CA MET A 2 5.37 8.30 1.92
C MET A 2 6.42 7.56 2.74
N ARG A 3 6.64 8.00 3.98
CA ARG A 3 7.49 7.35 4.97
C ARG A 3 6.68 7.09 6.23
N GLY A 4 6.87 5.92 6.84
CA GLY A 4 6.11 5.51 8.03
C GLY A 4 4.93 4.61 7.70
N ARG A 5 3.82 4.77 8.43
CA ARG A 5 2.67 3.86 8.38
C ARG A 5 1.49 4.49 7.64
N ALA A 6 0.88 3.73 6.74
CA ALA A 6 -0.32 4.10 6.02
C ALA A 6 -1.46 3.15 6.36
N LEU A 7 -2.62 3.69 6.71
CA LEU A 7 -3.81 2.89 6.94
C LEU A 7 -4.97 3.48 6.14
N ALA A 8 -5.64 2.62 5.37
CA ALA A 8 -6.83 2.95 4.61
C ALA A 8 -7.93 1.92 4.89
N GLY A 9 -9.18 2.32 4.71
CA GLY A 9 -10.32 1.41 4.93
C GLY A 9 -10.47 0.91 6.36
N ALA A 10 -10.09 1.70 7.37
CA ALA A 10 -10.20 1.33 8.78
C ALA A 10 -11.64 0.95 9.22
N GLY A 11 -12.66 1.36 8.47
CA GLY A 11 -14.06 0.95 8.67
C GLY A 11 -14.46 -0.37 7.99
N GLY A 12 -13.51 -1.15 7.47
CA GLY A 12 -13.77 -2.35 6.67
C GLY A 12 -14.02 -2.06 5.18
N ASP A 13 -13.67 -0.86 4.72
CA ASP A 13 -13.81 -0.47 3.31
C ASP A 13 -12.70 -1.13 2.47
N ARG A 14 -13.10 -2.13 1.70
CA ARG A 14 -12.24 -2.93 0.82
C ARG A 14 -11.92 -2.23 -0.50
N ASP A 15 -12.67 -1.20 -0.87
CA ASP A 15 -12.45 -0.42 -2.10
C ASP A 15 -11.46 0.73 -1.88
N ALA A 16 -11.01 0.92 -0.64
CA ALA A 16 -10.01 1.90 -0.29
C ALA A 16 -8.67 1.63 -1.00
N GLN A 17 -8.03 2.71 -1.46
CA GLN A 17 -6.79 2.68 -2.22
C GLN A 17 -5.81 3.71 -1.66
N ILE A 18 -4.53 3.35 -1.67
CA ILE A 18 -3.43 4.21 -1.25
C ILE A 18 -2.61 4.56 -2.49
N PHE A 19 -2.45 5.86 -2.74
CA PHE A 19 -1.63 6.37 -3.84
C PHE A 19 -0.43 7.10 -3.26
N CYS A 20 0.75 6.80 -3.80
CA CYS A 20 1.96 7.51 -3.39
C CYS A 20 2.85 7.74 -4.61
N THR A 21 3.56 8.86 -4.61
CA THR A 21 4.54 9.19 -5.65
C THR A 21 5.92 8.64 -5.35
N HIS A 22 6.21 8.31 -4.09
CA HIS A 22 7.44 7.68 -3.63
C HIS A 22 7.07 6.75 -2.45
N LEU A 23 7.04 5.45 -2.70
CA LEU A 23 6.73 4.43 -1.69
C LEU A 23 7.96 4.11 -0.83
N ALA A 24 7.97 4.56 0.42
CA ALA A 24 8.97 4.19 1.41
C ALA A 24 8.30 3.91 2.76
N ALA A 25 7.13 3.26 2.70
CA ALA A 25 6.33 2.93 3.88
C ALA A 25 6.93 1.75 4.65
N GLU A 26 6.87 1.84 5.97
CA GLU A 26 7.24 0.77 6.90
C GLU A 26 6.07 -0.21 7.07
N LEU A 27 4.84 0.30 6.99
CA LEU A 27 3.62 -0.48 7.06
C LEU A 27 2.55 0.16 6.19
N VAL A 28 1.82 -0.65 5.43
CA VAL A 28 0.65 -0.26 4.66
C VAL A 28 -0.48 -1.21 5.02
N SER A 29 -1.66 -0.68 5.35
CA SER A 29 -2.84 -1.48 5.66
C SER A 29 -4.07 -0.97 4.93
N ILE A 30 -4.87 -1.91 4.39
CA ILE A 30 -6.14 -1.64 3.73
C ILE A 30 -7.17 -2.65 4.25
N ALA A 31 -8.26 -2.15 4.86
CA ALA A 31 -9.36 -2.95 5.40
C ALA A 31 -8.94 -4.08 6.38
N GLY A 32 -7.87 -3.86 7.14
CA GLY A 32 -7.34 -4.82 8.11
C GLY A 32 -6.23 -5.73 7.58
N GLU A 33 -6.12 -5.88 6.25
CA GLU A 33 -4.94 -6.52 5.65
C GLU A 33 -3.76 -5.56 5.71
N TYR A 34 -2.57 -6.06 5.98
CA TYR A 34 -1.37 -5.22 6.10
C TYR A 34 -0.14 -5.87 5.49
N TRP A 35 0.72 -5.02 4.92
CA TRP A 35 2.07 -5.37 4.52
C TRP A 35 3.06 -4.54 5.31
N LEU A 36 4.15 -5.20 5.73
CA LEU A 36 5.34 -4.56 6.25
C LEU A 36 6.29 -4.22 5.09
N SER A 37 7.30 -3.41 5.37
CA SER A 37 8.38 -3.07 4.43
C SER A 37 8.94 -4.28 3.69
N ASP A 38 9.03 -5.42 4.37
CA ASP A 38 9.64 -6.65 3.84
C ASP A 38 8.75 -7.35 2.80
N ASN A 39 7.43 -7.13 2.86
CA ASN A 39 6.47 -7.64 1.88
C ASN A 39 6.35 -6.75 0.65
N ILE A 40 6.83 -5.50 0.72
CA ILE A 40 6.78 -4.57 -0.41
C ILE A 40 7.94 -4.90 -1.35
N PRO A 41 7.67 -5.20 -2.63
CA PRO A 41 8.75 -5.50 -3.57
C PRO A 41 9.67 -4.29 -3.75
N ALA A 42 10.99 -4.52 -3.66
CA ALA A 42 11.99 -3.46 -3.72
C ALA A 42 11.94 -2.64 -5.03
N GLU A 43 11.38 -3.20 -6.11
CA GLU A 43 11.19 -2.50 -7.39
C GLU A 43 10.27 -1.28 -7.29
N PHE A 44 9.36 -1.26 -6.32
CA PHE A 44 8.43 -0.15 -6.06
C PHE A 44 8.97 0.85 -5.03
N TYR A 45 10.07 0.51 -4.33
CA TYR A 45 10.65 1.38 -3.33
C TYR A 45 11.12 2.70 -3.95
N GLY A 46 10.68 3.83 -3.39
CA GLY A 46 10.97 5.17 -3.89
C GLY A 46 10.27 5.54 -5.20
N LYS A 47 9.42 4.66 -5.77
CA LYS A 47 8.68 4.93 -7.00
C LYS A 47 7.21 5.27 -6.73
N ALA A 48 6.54 5.77 -7.77
CA ALA A 48 5.11 6.02 -7.73
C ALA A 48 4.36 4.68 -7.81
N ALA A 49 3.53 4.42 -6.81
CA ALA A 49 2.82 3.17 -6.67
C ALA A 49 1.41 3.40 -6.12
N ARG A 50 0.51 2.53 -6.54
CA ARG A 50 -0.85 2.38 -6.07
C ARG A 50 -0.98 1.06 -5.33
N LEU A 51 -1.46 1.11 -4.09
CA LEU A 51 -1.82 -0.06 -3.31
C LEU A 51 -3.34 -0.14 -3.19
N ARG A 52 -3.88 -1.34 -3.36
CA ARG A 52 -5.30 -1.64 -3.22
C ARG A 52 -5.50 -3.01 -2.58
N LEU A 53 -6.67 -3.25 -2.03
CA LEU A 53 -7.05 -4.60 -1.63
C LEU A 53 -7.58 -5.37 -2.86
N GLY A 54 -7.05 -6.57 -3.09
CA GLY A 54 -7.59 -7.52 -4.05
C GLY A 54 -8.65 -8.43 -3.44
N GLU A 55 -8.88 -9.60 -4.05
CA GLU A 55 -9.85 -10.57 -3.53
C GLU A 55 -9.43 -11.15 -2.17
N SER A 56 -8.13 -11.38 -1.96
CA SER A 56 -7.63 -12.00 -0.72
C SER A 56 -6.35 -11.40 -0.16
N ALA A 57 -5.70 -10.47 -0.87
CA ALA A 57 -4.44 -9.88 -0.42
C ALA A 57 -4.28 -8.46 -0.97
N LEU A 58 -3.37 -7.69 -0.36
CA LEU A 58 -2.93 -6.41 -0.90
C LEU A 58 -2.28 -6.61 -2.27
N ALA A 59 -2.57 -5.70 -3.19
CA ALA A 59 -2.00 -5.65 -4.52
C ALA A 59 -1.34 -4.28 -4.72
N ILE A 60 -0.13 -4.30 -5.27
CA ILE A 60 0.64 -3.11 -5.62
C ILE A 60 0.76 -3.00 -7.14
N GLN A 61 0.61 -1.79 -7.66
CA GLN A 61 0.72 -1.49 -9.09
C GLN A 61 1.49 -0.18 -9.29
N PRO A 62 2.27 -0.04 -10.37
CA PRO A 62 2.93 1.23 -10.68
C PRO A 62 1.88 2.29 -11.05
N LEU A 63 2.14 3.53 -10.64
CA LEU A 63 1.32 4.68 -11.02
C LEU A 63 1.97 5.32 -12.26
N ASN A 64 1.47 4.97 -13.45
CA ASN A 64 1.87 5.56 -14.74
C ASN A 64 1.19 6.91 -14.98
#